data_AF-A0AAD8J2L8-F1
#
_entry.id   AF-A0AAD8J2L8-F1
#
_cell.length_a   1.000
_cell.length_b   1.000
_cell.length_c   1.000
_cell.angle_alpha   90.00
_cell.angle_beta   90.00
_cell.angle_gamma   90.00
#
_symmetry.space_group_name_H-M   'P 1'
#
loop_
_entity.id
_entity.type
_entity.pdbx_description
1 polymer ?
#
loop_
_entity_poly.entity_id
_entity_poly.type
_entity_poly.pdbx_seq_one_letter_code
_entity_poly.pdbx_strand_id
1 'polypeptide(L)'
;MDYRMSGKDIWMDDVVKLRQVCRVSGVKVSIDTANSRDSLYRASVDFVLNICSSVSDPSAFVQIIGEDAREFIAGLADNIVLEKDRAARMVTAAVVAQGSDNDEEIPQDSTIGCI
;
A
#
# COMPACT_ATOMS: atom_id res chain seq x y z
N MET A 1 -9.16 15.17 -10.11
CA MET A 1 -9.62 16.10 -9.05
C MET A 1 -8.39 16.64 -8.36
N ASP A 2 -8.31 17.92 -8.06
CA ASP A 2 -7.15 18.50 -7.37
C ASP A 2 -7.26 18.26 -5.85
N TYR A 3 -6.65 17.17 -5.39
CA TYR A 3 -6.64 16.73 -3.97
C TYR A 3 -5.78 17.61 -3.04
N ARG A 4 -5.41 18.82 -3.49
CA ARG A 4 -4.48 19.75 -2.84
C ARG A 4 -4.93 20.28 -1.47
N MET A 5 -6.17 19.99 -1.03
CA MET A 5 -6.71 20.42 0.26
C MET A 5 -6.92 19.28 1.28
N SER A 6 -6.46 18.05 1.02
CA SER A 6 -6.69 16.92 1.93
C SER A 6 -5.66 16.75 3.06
N GLY A 7 -4.58 17.56 3.09
CA GLY A 7 -3.51 17.39 4.08
C GLY A 7 -2.72 16.07 3.96
N LYS A 8 -2.85 15.37 2.82
CA LYS A 8 -2.02 14.20 2.52
C LYS A 8 -0.69 14.66 1.94
N ASP A 9 0.38 14.51 2.73
CA ASP A 9 1.75 14.85 2.32
C ASP A 9 2.32 13.86 1.29
N ILE A 10 1.64 12.73 1.06
CA ILE A 10 2.12 11.62 0.24
C ILE A 10 1.06 11.27 -0.80
N TRP A 11 1.43 11.42 -2.07
CA TRP A 11 0.55 11.23 -3.22
C TRP A 11 0.79 9.84 -3.82
N MET A 12 -0.27 9.16 -4.22
CA MET A 12 -0.10 7.83 -4.82
C MET A 12 0.76 7.89 -6.09
N ASP A 13 0.58 8.90 -6.93
CA ASP A 13 1.38 9.03 -8.16
C ASP A 13 2.88 9.08 -7.85
N ASP A 14 3.28 9.66 -6.71
CA ASP A 14 4.67 9.72 -6.29
C ASP A 14 5.17 8.38 -5.76
N VAL A 15 4.33 7.64 -5.03
CA VAL A 15 4.61 6.24 -4.62
C VAL A 15 4.78 5.35 -5.84
N VAL A 16 3.89 5.46 -6.82
CA VAL A 16 3.93 4.70 -8.07
C VAL A 16 5.19 5.02 -8.86
N LYS A 17 5.53 6.30 -9.02
CA LYS A 17 6.78 6.72 -9.67
C LYS A 17 8.01 6.19 -8.94
N LEU A 18 8.02 6.27 -7.61
CA LEU A 18 9.12 5.74 -6.80
C LEU A 18 9.29 4.24 -7.04
N ARG A 19 8.21 3.46 -6.95
CA ARG A 19 8.23 2.02 -7.23
C ARG A 19 8.74 1.73 -8.64
N GLN A 20 8.25 2.45 -9.64
CA GLN A 20 8.66 2.26 -11.03
C GLN A 20 10.15 2.54 -11.24
N VAL A 21 10.68 3.65 -10.69
CA VAL A 21 12.10 4.00 -10.80
C VAL A 21 12.98 2.96 -10.12
N CYS A 22 12.61 2.53 -8.90
CA CYS A 22 13.35 1.52 -8.15
C CYS A 22 13.34 0.17 -8.89
N ARG A 23 12.18 -0.25 -9.43
CA ARG A 23 12.03 -1.49 -10.19
C ARG A 23 12.84 -1.48 -11.48
N VAL A 24 12.77 -0.41 -12.27
CA VAL A 24 13.48 -0.30 -13.56
C VAL A 24 14.99 -0.21 -13.34
N SER A 25 15.42 0.51 -12.31
CA SER A 25 16.85 0.77 -12.07
C SER A 25 17.51 -0.27 -11.16
N GLY A 26 16.73 -1.15 -10.52
CA GLY A 26 17.21 -2.12 -9.53
C GLY A 26 17.79 -1.47 -8.27
N VAL A 27 17.38 -0.23 -7.95
CA VAL A 27 17.92 0.53 -6.82
C VAL A 27 17.02 0.48 -5.60
N LYS A 28 17.62 0.72 -4.44
CA LYS A 28 16.93 0.94 -3.16
C LYS A 28 17.15 2.37 -2.72
N VAL A 29 16.16 2.95 -2.05
CA VAL A 29 16.16 4.30 -1.53
C VAL A 29 16.22 4.24 -0.01
N SER A 30 17.23 4.86 0.57
CA SER A 30 17.30 5.08 2.01
C SER A 30 16.50 6.33 2.38
N ILE A 31 15.55 6.17 3.29
CA ILE A 31 14.84 7.28 3.91
C ILE A 31 15.28 7.31 5.37
N ASP A 32 16.20 8.22 5.69
CA ASP A 32 16.88 8.27 6.99
C ASP A 32 15.91 8.52 8.14
N THR A 33 14.90 9.35 7.90
CA THR A 33 13.84 9.61 8.87
C THR A 33 12.85 8.44 8.88
N ALA A 34 12.97 7.57 9.89
CA ALA A 34 12.09 6.41 10.06
C ALA A 34 10.60 6.78 9.93
N ASN A 35 10.15 7.81 10.65
CA ASN A 35 8.75 8.25 10.58
C ASN A 35 8.27 8.61 9.17
N SER A 36 9.14 9.17 8.32
CA SER A 36 8.82 9.49 6.93
C SER A 36 8.74 8.23 6.08
N ARG A 37 9.69 7.30 6.23
CA ARG A 37 9.68 5.98 5.57
C ARG A 37 8.40 5.21 5.87
N ASP A 38 7.99 5.29 7.12
CA ASP A 38 6.85 4.54 7.66
C ASP A 38 5.53 5.13 7.25
N SER A 39 5.45 6.47 7.26
CA SER A 39 4.28 7.17 6.78
C SER A 39 4.09 6.97 5.28
N LEU A 40 5.18 6.94 4.50
CA LEU A 40 5.16 6.57 3.08
C LEU A 40 4.61 5.17 2.88
N TYR A 41 5.15 4.18 3.59
CA TYR A 41 4.69 2.80 3.46
C TYR A 41 3.23 2.64 3.88
N ARG A 42 2.84 3.21 5.03
CA ARG A 42 1.46 3.16 5.53
C ARG A 42 0.48 3.81 4.56
N ALA A 43 0.78 5.00 4.04
CA ALA A 43 -0.08 5.67 3.05
C ALA A 43 -0.22 4.84 1.76
N SER A 44 0.84 4.11 1.39
CA SER A 44 0.83 3.20 0.23
C SER A 44 -0.08 1.99 0.48
N VAL A 45 0.04 1.34 1.65
CA VAL A 45 -0.82 0.23 2.05
C VAL A 45 -2.29 0.66 2.07
N ASP A 46 -2.61 1.79 2.70
CA ASP A 46 -3.98 2.31 2.78
C ASP A 46 -4.54 2.58 1.37
N PHE A 47 -3.72 3.07 0.44
CA PHE A 47 -4.15 3.27 -0.93
C PHE A 47 -4.46 1.95 -1.64
N VAL A 48 -3.57 0.95 -1.52
CA VAL A 48 -3.79 -0.36 -2.15
C VAL A 48 -5.03 -1.04 -1.57
N LEU A 49 -5.22 -0.99 -0.25
CA LEU A 49 -6.42 -1.50 0.41
C LEU A 49 -7.70 -0.81 -0.06
N ASN A 50 -7.65 0.52 -0.26
CA ASN A 50 -8.78 1.25 -0.83
C ASN A 50 -9.09 0.78 -2.25
N ILE A 51 -8.08 0.56 -3.10
CA ILE A 51 -8.32 -0.03 -4.43
C ILE A 51 -8.94 -1.43 -4.29
N CYS A 52 -8.35 -2.31 -3.48
CA CYS A 52 -8.85 -3.66 -3.27
C CYS A 52 -10.33 -3.66 -2.84
N SER A 53 -10.70 -2.80 -1.89
CA SER A 53 -12.08 -2.68 -1.43
C SER A 53 -13.06 -2.12 -2.47
N SER A 54 -12.55 -1.38 -3.46
CA SER A 54 -13.37 -0.82 -4.54
C SER A 54 -13.68 -1.82 -5.66
N VAL A 55 -12.97 -2.95 -5.70
CA VAL A 55 -13.18 -4.00 -6.70
C VAL A 55 -14.29 -4.94 -6.25
N SER A 56 -15.35 -5.04 -7.07
CA SER A 56 -16.53 -5.85 -6.74
C SER A 56 -16.31 -7.36 -6.91
N ASP A 57 -15.24 -7.76 -7.61
CA ASP A 57 -14.89 -9.16 -7.83
C ASP A 57 -13.74 -9.58 -6.90
N PRO A 58 -14.01 -10.42 -5.89
CA PRO A 58 -13.00 -10.90 -4.94
C PRO A 58 -11.91 -11.77 -5.60
N SER A 59 -12.13 -12.25 -6.83
CA SER A 59 -11.17 -13.04 -7.60
C SER A 59 -10.32 -12.21 -8.58
N ALA A 60 -10.65 -10.92 -8.73
CA ALA A 60 -9.92 -10.04 -9.64
C ALA A 60 -8.57 -9.65 -9.03
N PHE A 61 -7.50 -9.97 -9.76
CA PHE A 61 -6.16 -9.50 -9.43
C PHE A 61 -6.09 -7.99 -9.60
N VAL A 62 -5.95 -7.27 -8.48
CA VAL A 62 -5.70 -5.83 -8.49
C VAL A 62 -4.29 -5.60 -8.99
N GLN A 63 -4.19 -4.96 -10.16
CA GLN A 63 -2.92 -4.61 -10.77
C GLN A 63 -2.59 -3.13 -10.56
N ILE A 64 -1.40 -2.87 -10.05
CA ILE A 64 -0.81 -1.53 -9.92
C ILE A 64 0.45 -1.54 -10.77
N ILE A 65 0.54 -0.66 -11.77
CA ILE A 65 1.64 -0.64 -12.75
C ILE A 65 1.99 -2.01 -13.37
N GLY A 66 0.99 -2.87 -13.55
CA GLY A 66 1.15 -4.22 -14.08
C GLY A 66 1.80 -5.21 -13.10
N GLU A 67 1.85 -4.87 -11.80
CA GLU A 67 2.22 -5.77 -10.70
C GLU A 67 0.98 -6.12 -9.89
N ASP A 68 0.92 -7.34 -9.34
CA ASP A 68 -0.10 -7.70 -8.34
C ASP A 68 0.03 -6.77 -7.11
N ALA A 69 -1.09 -6.44 -6.46
CA ALA A 69 -1.11 -5.60 -5.28
C ALA A 69 -0.12 -6.08 -4.18
N ARG A 70 0.02 -7.40 -3.99
CA ARG A 70 0.97 -8.00 -3.04
C ARG A 70 2.41 -7.75 -3.45
N GLU A 71 2.72 -7.97 -4.73
CA GLU A 71 4.05 -7.74 -5.30
C GLU A 71 4.44 -6.27 -5.24
N PHE A 72 3.48 -5.38 -5.48
CA PHE A 72 3.68 -3.94 -5.36
C PHE A 72 4.06 -3.54 -3.92
N ILE A 73 3.30 -3.98 -2.92
CA ILE A 73 3.55 -3.65 -1.51
C ILE A 73 4.84 -4.28 -1.00
N ALA A 74 5.06 -5.58 -1.26
CA ALA A 74 6.29 -6.27 -0.86
C ALA A 74 7.53 -5.64 -1.53
N GLY A 75 7.42 -5.31 -2.81
CA GLY A 75 8.48 -4.67 -3.56
C GLY A 75 8.77 -3.25 -3.08
N LEU A 76 7.74 -2.47 -2.75
CA LEU A 76 7.91 -1.13 -2.19
C LEU A 76 8.63 -1.18 -0.83
N ALA A 77 8.25 -2.12 0.05
CA ALA A 77 8.92 -2.33 1.34
C ALA A 77 10.42 -2.58 1.16
N ASP A 78 10.80 -3.45 0.21
CA ASP A 78 12.21 -3.72 -0.10
C ASP A 78 12.92 -2.49 -0.70
N ASN A 79 12.24 -1.73 -1.57
CA ASN A 79 12.81 -0.55 -2.18
C ASN A 79 13.12 0.56 -1.19
N ILE A 80 12.30 0.74 -0.14
CA ILE A 80 12.54 1.76 0.91
C ILE A 80 13.34 1.21 2.10
N VAL A 81 13.88 -0.01 1.98
CA VAL A 81 14.66 -0.68 3.03
C VAL A 81 13.87 -0.78 4.34
N LEU A 82 12.59 -1.14 4.26
CA LEU A 82 11.74 -1.38 5.43
C LEU A 82 11.90 -2.82 5.92
N GLU A 83 12.04 -3.00 7.24
CA GLU A 83 12.12 -4.33 7.85
C GLU A 83 10.83 -5.12 7.61
N LYS A 84 10.98 -6.41 7.28
CA LYS A 84 9.85 -7.28 6.92
C LYS A 84 8.80 -7.39 8.03
N ASP A 85 9.23 -7.61 9.27
CA ASP A 85 8.31 -7.69 10.42
C ASP A 85 7.53 -6.40 10.63
N ARG A 86 8.16 -5.27 10.30
CA ARG A 86 7.57 -3.95 10.45
C ARG A 86 6.58 -3.66 9.34
N ALA A 87 6.94 -4.00 8.11
CA ALA A 87 6.05 -3.96 6.95
C ALA A 87 4.79 -4.82 7.19
N ALA A 88 4.98 -6.05 7.66
CA ALA A 88 3.88 -6.97 7.97
C ALA A 88 2.93 -6.40 9.02
N ARG A 89 3.46 -5.86 10.14
CA ARG A 89 2.63 -5.22 11.18
C ARG A 89 1.82 -4.05 10.65
N MET A 90 2.38 -3.23 9.78
CA MET A 90 1.67 -2.10 9.18
C MET A 90 0.53 -2.56 8.25
N VAL A 91 0.77 -3.60 7.45
CA VAL A 91 -0.28 -4.21 6.61
C VAL A 91 -1.41 -4.78 7.48
N THR A 92 -1.07 -5.58 8.49
CA THR A 92 -2.06 -6.15 9.42
C THR A 92 -2.87 -5.06 10.12
N ALA A 93 -2.21 -4.01 10.62
CA ALA A 93 -2.88 -2.91 11.29
C ALA A 93 -3.86 -2.18 10.35
N ALA A 94 -3.48 -1.96 9.09
CA ALA A 94 -4.33 -1.30 8.10
C ALA A 94 -5.54 -2.17 7.72
N VAL A 95 -5.35 -3.48 7.51
CA VAL A 95 -6.44 -4.44 7.25
C VAL A 95 -7.44 -4.46 8.42
N VAL A 96 -6.95 -4.52 9.66
CA VAL A 96 -7.80 -4.52 10.86
C VAL A 96 -8.57 -3.20 10.99
N ALA A 97 -7.91 -2.07 10.75
CA ALA A 97 -8.55 -0.75 10.80
C ALA A 97 -9.70 -0.66 9.78
N GLN A 98 -9.48 -1.12 8.55
CA GLN A 98 -10.51 -1.13 7.51
C GLN A 98 -11.71 -2.03 7.85
N GLY A 99 -11.47 -3.14 8.55
CA GLY A 99 -12.54 -4.02 9.03
C GLY A 99 -13.30 -3.47 10.23
N SER A 100 -12.70 -2.55 11.02
CA SER A 100 -13.29 -2.02 12.25
C SER A 100 -14.27 -0.87 12.02
N ASP A 101 -14.21 -0.19 10.87
CA ASP A 101 -15.13 0.89 10.49
C ASP A 101 -16.45 0.40 9.88
N ASN A 102 -16.54 -0.90 9.58
CA ASN A 102 -17.74 -1.54 9.05
C ASN A 102 -18.39 -2.39 10.16
N ASP A 103 -19.38 -1.86 10.87
CA ASP A 103 -20.33 -2.62 11.72
C ASP A 103 -21.22 -3.60 10.91
N GLU A 104 -20.78 -3.99 9.72
CA GLU A 104 -21.43 -4.94 8.83
C GLU A 104 -20.38 -5.92 8.32
N GLU A 105 -20.65 -7.21 8.54
CA GLU A 105 -19.80 -8.36 8.29
C GLU A 105 -19.50 -8.50 6.78
N ILE A 106 -18.60 -7.68 6.26
CA ILE A 106 -17.98 -7.92 4.95
C ILE A 106 -17.06 -9.14 5.13
N PRO A 107 -17.16 -10.17 4.27
CA PRO A 107 -16.32 -11.35 4.40
C PRO A 107 -14.85 -10.92 4.31
N GLN A 108 -14.16 -11.05 5.44
CA GLN A 108 -12.73 -10.76 5.63
C GLN A 108 -11.82 -11.45 4.59
N ASP A 109 -12.36 -12.45 3.90
CA ASP A 109 -11.69 -13.28 2.89
C ASP A 109 -11.30 -12.52 1.61
N SER A 110 -12.08 -11.52 1.18
CA SER A 110 -11.81 -10.79 -0.07
C SER A 110 -10.63 -9.81 0.04
N THR A 111 -10.60 -9.00 1.11
CA THR A 111 -9.57 -7.96 1.28
C THR A 111 -8.23 -8.56 1.72
N ILE A 112 -8.24 -9.62 2.53
CA ILE A 112 -7.03 -10.37 2.91
C ILE A 112 -6.44 -11.12 1.69
N GLY A 113 -7.27 -11.54 0.73
CA GLY A 113 -6.80 -12.15 -0.51
C GLY A 113 -6.00 -11.21 -1.42
N CYS A 114 -6.17 -9.89 -1.26
CA CYS A 114 -5.62 -8.86 -2.14
C CYS A 114 -4.20 -8.38 -1.76
N ILE A 115 -3.80 -8.45 -0.47
CA ILE A 115 -2.49 -7.97 0.03
C ILE A 115 -1.79 -9.02 0.93
#